data_AF-A0A7C1EDY6-F1
#
_entry.id   AF-A0A7C1EDY6-F1
#
_cell.length_a   1.000
_cell.length_b   1.000
_cell.length_c   1.000
_cell.angle_alpha   90.00
_cell.angle_beta   90.00
_cell.angle_gamma   90.00
#
_symmetry.space_group_name_H-M   'P 1'
#
loop_
_entity.id
_entity.type
_entity.pdbx_description
1 polymer ?
#
loop_
_entity_poly.entity_id
_entity_poly.type
_entity_poly.pdbx_seq_one_letter_code
_entity_poly.pdbx_strand_id
1 'polypeptide(L)' 'MDWGFLIKASGITAGICVTGAFIFGFFKIKMRKRLVVHKMFGIAALAAVLIHTGINYYVGNMM' A
#
# COMPACT_ATOMS: atom_id res chain seq x y z
N MET A 1 19.71 9.27 6.55
CA MET A 1 18.24 9.14 6.43
C MET A 1 17.83 8.06 7.42
N ASP A 2 16.83 8.31 8.28
CA ASP A 2 16.43 7.34 9.30
C ASP A 2 15.66 6.18 8.62
N TRP A 3 16.38 5.10 8.32
CA TRP A 3 15.83 3.93 7.63
C TRP A 3 14.63 3.34 8.40
N GLY A 4 14.59 3.48 9.73
CA GLY A 4 13.45 3.06 10.54
C GLY A 4 12.18 3.87 10.28
N PHE A 5 12.31 5.17 10.01
CA PHE A 5 11.18 6.02 9.62
C PHE A 5 10.64 5.63 8.24
N LEU A 6 11.53 5.37 7.27
CA LEU A 6 11.17 4.95 5.91
C LEU A 6 10.40 3.62 5.89
N ILE A 7 10.85 2.62 6.67
CA ILE A 7 10.18 1.31 6.78
C ILE A 7 8.78 1.50 7.36
N LYS A 8 8.63 2.27 8.45
CA LYS A 8 7.32 2.54 9.06
C LYS A 8 6.39 3.29 8.10
N ALA A 9 6.87 4.35 7.45
CA ALA A 9 6.06 5.18 6.55
C ALA A 9 5.58 4.38 5.32
N SER A 10 6.46 3.58 4.71
CA SER A 10 6.10 2.74 3.57
C SER A 10 5.09 1.65 3.94
N GLY A 11 5.25 1.02 5.11
CA GLY A 11 4.29 0.03 5.62
C GLY A 11 2.90 0.62 5.91
N ILE A 12 2.84 1.79 6.55
CA ILE A 12 1.58 2.50 6.81
C ILE A 12 0.89 2.88 5.49
N THR A 13 1.65 3.40 4.53
CA THR A 13 1.12 3.80 3.21
C THR A 13 0.52 2.60 2.49
N ALA A 14 1.23 1.46 2.46
CA ALA A 14 0.71 0.22 1.90
C ALA A 14 -0.59 -0.23 2.60
N GLY A 15 -0.62 -0.20 3.94
CA GLY A 15 -1.80 -0.57 4.72
C GLY A 15 -3.02 0.30 4.42
N ILE A 16 -2.85 1.61 4.27
CA ILE A 16 -3.93 2.54 3.90
C ILE A 16 -4.46 2.23 2.50
N CYS A 17 -3.58 1.98 1.52
CA CYS A 17 -4.00 1.64 0.16
C CYS A 17 -4.77 0.32 0.10
N VAL A 18 -4.33 -0.71 0.85
CA VAL A 18 -5.03 -2.00 0.95
C VAL A 18 -6.40 -1.80 1.61
N THR A 19 -6.47 -1.04 2.70
CA THR A 19 -7.73 -0.76 3.41
C THR A 19 -8.71 -0.01 2.51
N GLY A 20 -8.24 1.00 1.78
CA GLY A 20 -9.04 1.72 0.78
C GLY A 20 -9.53 0.78 -0.32
N ALA A 21 -8.65 -0.05 -0.90
CA ALA A 21 -9.04 -1.05 -1.89
C ALA A 21 -10.12 -1.99 -1.34
N PHE A 22 -9.98 -2.48 -0.11
CA PHE A 22 -10.96 -3.35 0.54
C PHE A 22 -12.31 -2.65 0.69
N ILE A 23 -12.32 -1.40 1.16
CA ILE A 23 -13.57 -0.63 1.34
C ILE A 23 -14.32 -0.48 0.01
N PHE A 24 -13.63 -0.09 -1.07
CA PHE A 24 -14.25 0.08 -2.38
C PHE A 24 -14.57 -1.26 -3.08
N GLY A 25 -13.91 -2.35 -2.70
CA GLY A 25 -14.15 -3.69 -3.24
C GLY A 25 -15.36 -4.38 -2.59
N PHE A 26 -15.42 -4.37 -1.26
CA PHE A 26 -16.42 -5.09 -0.46
C PHE A 26 -17.70 -4.29 -0.22
N PHE A 27 -17.62 -3.01 0.15
CA PHE A 27 -18.82 -2.24 0.43
C PHE A 27 -19.47 -1.80 -0.89
N LYS A 28 -20.80 -1.96 -0.99
CA LYS A 28 -21.60 -1.43 -2.11
C LYS A 28 -21.75 0.09 -1.99
N ILE A 29 -20.65 0.81 -2.06
CA ILE A 29 -20.65 2.27 -2.15
C ILE A 29 -21.25 2.66 -3.51
N LYS A 30 -22.33 3.47 -3.50
CA LYS A 30 -22.96 4.01 -4.72
C LYS A 30 -22.03 5.05 -5.35
N MET A 31 -21.05 4.59 -6.11
CA MET A 31 -20.11 5.43 -6.85
C MET A 31 -19.98 4.90 -8.27
N ARG A 32 -20.18 5.77 -9.28
CA ARG A 32 -20.23 5.39 -10.71
C ARG A 32 -18.92 4.75 -11.23
N LYS A 33 -17.80 5.00 -10.56
CA LYS A 33 -16.45 4.50 -10.91
C LYS A 33 -15.81 3.61 -9.83
N ARG A 34 -16.63 2.98 -8.96
CA ARG A 34 -16.14 2.19 -7.80
C ARG A 34 -15.07 1.16 -8.19
N LEU A 35 -15.31 0.38 -9.24
CA LEU A 35 -14.37 -0.67 -9.70
C LEU A 35 -13.04 -0.10 -10.20
N VAL A 36 -13.07 1.06 -10.85
CA VAL A 36 -11.85 1.75 -11.31
C VAL A 36 -11.03 2.22 -10.11
N VAL A 37 -11.70 2.82 -9.12
CA VAL A 37 -11.07 3.29 -7.88
C VAL A 37 -10.49 2.11 -7.08
N HIS A 38 -11.24 1.02 -6.92
CA HIS A 38 -10.74 -0.21 -6.30
C HIS A 38 -9.48 -0.74 -7.00
N LYS A 39 -9.50 -0.82 -8.35
CA LYS A 39 -8.34 -1.27 -9.13
C LYS A 39 -7.13 -0.35 -8.97
N MET A 40 -7.34 0.98 -8.96
CA MET A 40 -6.27 1.95 -8.74
C MET A 40 -5.66 1.81 -7.34
N PHE A 41 -6.48 1.71 -6.29
CA PHE A 41 -5.99 1.47 -4.93
C PHE A 41 -5.29 0.11 -4.80
N GLY A 42 -5.79 -0.93 -5.47
CA GLY A 42 -5.14 -2.25 -5.49
C GLY A 42 -3.76 -2.23 -6.16
N ILE A 43 -3.62 -1.53 -7.29
CA ILE A 43 -2.32 -1.36 -7.96
C ILE A 43 -1.36 -0.53 -7.10
N ALA A 44 -1.85 0.57 -6.51
CA ALA A 44 -1.04 1.40 -5.62
C ALA A 44 -0.58 0.63 -4.37
N ALA A 45 -1.47 -0.18 -3.78
CA ALA A 45 -1.14 -1.06 -2.68
C ALA A 45 -0.05 -2.07 -3.05
N LEU A 46 -0.18 -2.73 -4.20
CA LEU A 46 0.82 -3.70 -4.69
C LEU A 46 2.20 -3.04 -4.85
N ALA A 47 2.25 -1.86 -5.49
CA ALA A 47 3.49 -1.12 -5.68
C ALA A 47 4.13 -0.71 -4.33
N ALA A 48 3.32 -0.21 -3.40
CA ALA A 48 3.79 0.18 -2.07
C ALA A 48 4.35 -1.01 -1.27
N VAL A 49 3.72 -2.19 -1.36
CA VAL A 49 4.20 -3.42 -0.71
C VAL A 49 5.52 -3.89 -1.32
N LEU A 50 5.68 -3.83 -2.64
CA LEU A 50 6.95 -4.19 -3.29
C LEU A 50 8.09 -3.27 -2.86
N ILE A 51 7.84 -1.96 -2.81
CA ILE A 51 8.81 -0.97 -2.33
C ILE A 51 9.14 -1.22 -0.86
N HIS A 52 8.14 -1.40 -0.01
CA HIS A 52 8.33 -1.67 1.41
C HIS A 52 9.16 -2.94 1.65
N THR A 53 8.85 -4.01 0.92
CA THR A 53 9.59 -5.29 1.00
C THR A 53 11.02 -5.13 0.51
N GLY A 54 11.23 -4.41 -0.60
CA GLY A 54 12.56 -4.12 -1.13
C GLY A 54 13.42 -3.29 -0.17
N ILE A 55 12.84 -2.26 0.47
CA ILE A 55 13.52 -1.47 1.50
C ILE A 55 13.87 -2.35 2.70
N ASN A 56 12.93 -3.16 3.18
CA ASN A 56 13.15 -4.01 4.34
C ASN A 56 14.23 -5.08 4.07
N TYR A 57 14.25 -5.65 2.87
CA TYR A 57 15.30 -6.56 2.42
C TYR A 57 16.67 -5.87 2.34
N TYR A 58 16.73 -4.67 1.74
CA TYR A 58 17.97 -3.90 1.64
C TYR A 58 18.54 -3.53 3.02
N VAL A 59 17.70 -3.01 3.91
CA VAL A 59 18.11 -2.62 5.26
C VAL A 59 18.51 -3.84 6.09
N GLY A 60 17.74 -4.92 6.04
CA GLY A 60 18.05 -6.15 6.77
C GLY A 60 19.33 -6.85 6.30
N ASN A 61 19.79 -6.58 5.08
CA ASN A 61 21.04 -7.14 4.53
C ASN A 61 22.25 -6.20 4.70
N MET A 62 22.02 -4.97 5.19
CA MET A 62 23.07 -3.99 5.51
C MET A 62 23.35 -3.84 7.01
N MET A 63 22.52 -4.45 7.86
CA MET A 63 22.73 -4.59 9.31
C MET A 63 23.30 -5.96 9.63
#